data_AF-A0A1M6QMZ4-F1
#
_entry.id   AF-A0A1M6QMZ4-F1
#
_cell.length_a   1.000
_cell.length_b   1.000
_cell.length_c   1.000
_cell.angle_alpha   90.00
_cell.angle_beta   90.00
_cell.angle_gamma   90.00
#
_symmetry.space_group_name_H-M   'P 1'
#
loop_
_entity.id
_entity.type
_entity.pdbx_description
1 polymer ?
#
loop_
_entity_poly.entity_id
_entity_poly.type
_entity_poly.pdbx_seq_one_letter_code
_entity_poly.pdbx_strand_id
1 'polypeptide(L)'
;MNKLILNLVAVSIIFICQGCSSDNNEAISEEIDSSEIDIIETPSVLEETSNDTIVNQTKLFWLYLHHEEIPNALIETEAPRRDLIVMNAWFHEYVQKFKSVNPDIKTLVYKDLSSTRSYAVENGTDNAYLPTGIGFEYANSNYPEWFLVDENNNRLEYTGYTDHWQMDIGNTAYQQLWADQVVDELVANDWDGVLMDNAIYTLDTYHENIFPKNYESNEDFQLAYKSMLTTINTRLKVDNKIGIANITNTRLHPDVWESYMQHLDGALDEWWLVFGNGNYLSDYTEGFIPQINEVVVNESKNKITLVQPHTSTNDNQGFYYAFASYWLVNDGSTYFSEQEVTDAYNEPSPWRDEYTWNFGVATGNFTQLENGLYQREFSRALVLVNASDTGSVQLDLDTPYLNEEGEEVSSIVVNALSGTVLRKISEQ
;
A
#
# COMPACT_ATOMS: atom_id res chain seq x y z
N MET A 1 -33.15 -23.94 13.87
CA MET A 1 -34.52 -23.39 13.98
C MET A 1 -34.65 -22.25 12.99
N ASN A 2 -35.56 -22.40 12.03
CA ASN A 2 -35.88 -21.57 10.85
C ASN A 2 -35.28 -20.16 10.76
N LYS A 3 -34.58 -19.88 9.66
CA LYS A 3 -34.49 -18.52 9.08
C LYS A 3 -34.95 -18.53 7.63
N LEU A 4 -35.73 -17.48 7.37
CA LEU A 4 -36.58 -17.16 6.24
C LEU A 4 -35.77 -16.93 4.96
N ILE A 5 -36.24 -17.49 3.84
CA ILE A 5 -35.81 -17.15 2.48
C ILE A 5 -36.69 -15.97 2.02
N LEU A 6 -36.08 -14.86 1.59
CA LEU A 6 -36.76 -13.81 0.87
C LEU A 6 -36.09 -13.61 -0.50
N ASN A 7 -36.80 -14.03 -1.54
CA ASN A 7 -36.45 -13.77 -2.94
C ASN A 7 -36.67 -12.28 -3.26
N LEU A 8 -35.70 -11.63 -3.89
CA LEU A 8 -35.94 -10.39 -4.64
C LEU A 8 -35.59 -10.60 -6.12
N VAL A 9 -36.56 -10.21 -6.94
CA VAL A 9 -36.63 -10.36 -8.39
C VAL A 9 -35.83 -9.24 -9.07
N ALA A 10 -34.90 -9.59 -9.95
CA ALA A 10 -34.21 -8.66 -10.83
C ALA A 10 -35.15 -8.23 -11.97
N VAL A 11 -35.36 -6.92 -12.12
CA VAL A 11 -36.03 -6.31 -13.28
C VAL A 11 -34.96 -5.69 -14.16
N SER A 12 -34.69 -6.35 -15.29
CA SER A 12 -33.84 -5.84 -16.36
C SER A 12 -34.56 -4.75 -17.15
N ILE A 13 -33.96 -3.56 -17.24
CA ILE A 13 -34.37 -2.52 -18.19
C ILE A 13 -33.40 -2.54 -19.37
N ILE A 14 -33.96 -2.92 -20.52
CA ILE A 14 -33.34 -2.87 -21.85
C ILE A 14 -33.55 -1.46 -22.40
N PHE A 15 -32.49 -0.76 -22.79
CA PHE A 15 -32.59 0.39 -23.69
C PHE A 15 -32.09 -0.02 -25.09
N ILE A 16 -33.03 0.02 -26.03
CA ILE A 16 -32.82 -0.08 -27.48
C ILE A 16 -32.67 1.35 -28.00
N CYS A 17 -31.60 1.64 -28.75
CA CYS A 17 -31.60 2.74 -29.72
C CYS A 17 -31.10 2.21 -31.07
N GLN A 18 -31.98 2.31 -32.08
CA GLN A 18 -31.71 2.10 -33.50
C GLN A 18 -31.82 3.45 -34.23
N GLY A 19 -31.01 3.60 -35.29
CA GLY A 19 -31.25 4.50 -36.44
C GLY A 19 -30.27 5.66 -36.52
N CYS A 20 -29.27 5.71 -37.40
CA CYS A 20 -29.23 5.71 -38.88
C CYS A 20 -28.87 7.11 -39.45
N SER A 21 -27.67 7.20 -40.03
CA SER A 21 -27.35 7.75 -41.38
C SER A 21 -27.85 9.14 -41.81
N SER A 22 -26.93 10.06 -42.15
CA SER A 22 -26.54 10.43 -43.53
C SER A 22 -25.91 11.84 -43.61
N ASP A 23 -25.02 11.97 -44.59
CA ASP A 23 -24.20 13.13 -44.97
C ASP A 23 -24.97 14.45 -45.17
N ASN A 24 -24.26 15.58 -45.02
CA ASN A 24 -24.25 16.64 -46.04
C ASN A 24 -23.08 17.63 -45.84
N ASN A 25 -22.25 17.72 -46.87
CA ASN A 25 -21.36 18.83 -47.18
C ASN A 25 -22.18 20.08 -47.49
N GLU A 26 -21.89 21.21 -46.84
CA GLU A 26 -22.09 22.53 -47.43
C GLU A 26 -20.96 23.45 -46.98
N ALA A 27 -20.10 23.79 -47.93
CA ALA A 27 -19.10 24.84 -47.80
C ALA A 27 -19.81 26.19 -47.96
N ILE A 28 -19.76 27.02 -46.92
CA ILE A 28 -20.11 28.44 -46.98
C ILE A 28 -18.81 29.21 -46.77
N SER A 29 -18.35 29.83 -47.85
CA SER A 29 -17.33 30.86 -47.85
C SER A 29 -17.96 32.18 -47.45
N GLU A 30 -17.71 32.63 -46.22
CA GLU A 30 -17.94 34.02 -45.82
C GLU A 30 -16.59 34.63 -45.42
N GLU A 31 -16.21 35.66 -46.16
CA GLU A 31 -15.16 36.61 -45.80
C GLU A 31 -15.54 37.27 -44.47
N ILE A 32 -14.73 37.07 -43.43
CA ILE A 32 -14.81 37.87 -42.20
C ILE A 32 -13.59 38.76 -42.11
N ASP A 33 -13.94 40.04 -42.05
CA ASP A 33 -13.15 41.25 -41.93
C ASP A 33 -12.15 41.20 -40.77
N SER A 34 -10.90 41.57 -41.06
CA SER A 34 -9.80 41.62 -40.11
C SER A 34 -9.78 42.98 -39.42
N SER A 35 -10.63 43.17 -38.40
CA SER A 35 -10.44 44.24 -37.42
C SER A 35 -11.21 43.94 -36.13
N GLU A 36 -10.48 44.00 -35.01
CA GLU A 36 -10.94 43.89 -33.62
C GLU A 36 -11.28 42.47 -33.12
N ILE A 37 -10.21 41.74 -32.76
CA ILE A 37 -10.29 40.73 -31.70
C ILE A 37 -9.46 41.28 -30.54
N ASP A 38 -10.14 41.68 -29.47
CA ASP A 38 -9.53 41.92 -28.18
C ASP A 38 -8.82 40.64 -27.75
N ILE A 39 -7.50 40.74 -27.58
CA ILE A 39 -6.68 39.70 -27.00
C ILE A 39 -7.13 39.56 -25.54
N ILE A 40 -7.91 38.52 -25.26
CA ILE A 40 -8.11 38.01 -23.91
C ILE A 40 -6.72 37.61 -23.42
N GLU A 41 -6.16 38.38 -22.50
CA GLU A 41 -4.95 37.99 -21.76
C GLU A 41 -5.20 36.59 -21.17
N THR A 42 -4.35 35.67 -21.60
CA THR A 42 -4.25 34.34 -21.03
C THR A 42 -3.90 34.51 -19.55
N PRO A 43 -4.52 33.78 -18.61
CA PRO A 43 -4.08 33.80 -17.22
C PRO A 43 -2.59 33.47 -17.19
N SER A 44 -1.81 34.33 -16.53
CA SER A 44 -0.39 34.08 -16.30
C SER A 44 -0.25 32.73 -15.62
N VAL A 45 0.31 31.75 -16.34
CA VAL A 45 0.85 30.54 -15.72
C VAL A 45 1.95 31.03 -14.78
N LEU A 46 1.72 30.90 -13.48
CA LEU A 46 2.67 31.27 -12.45
C LEU A 46 3.96 30.47 -12.67
N GLU A 47 5.07 31.16 -12.96
CA GLU A 47 6.39 30.54 -13.00
C GLU A 47 6.89 30.33 -11.56
N GLU A 48 7.24 29.09 -11.23
CA GLU A 48 7.77 28.71 -9.91
C GLU A 48 9.13 29.35 -9.65
N THR A 49 9.19 30.36 -8.77
CA THR A 49 10.43 30.95 -8.24
C THR A 49 10.97 30.13 -7.06
N SER A 50 11.21 28.83 -7.27
CA SER A 50 12.03 28.02 -6.36
C SER A 50 13.33 27.63 -7.05
N ASN A 51 14.48 27.98 -6.46
CA ASN A 51 15.79 27.51 -6.93
C ASN A 51 15.97 25.98 -6.74
N ASP A 52 14.99 25.34 -6.09
CA ASP A 52 14.93 23.89 -5.95
C ASP A 52 14.40 23.24 -7.23
N THR A 53 15.26 22.44 -7.86
CA THR A 53 14.92 21.65 -9.07
C THR A 53 14.41 20.26 -8.73
N ILE A 54 14.28 19.90 -7.45
CA ILE A 54 13.82 18.57 -7.04
C ILE A 54 12.32 18.46 -7.29
N VAL A 55 11.95 17.36 -7.96
CA VAL A 55 10.57 16.89 -8.08
C VAL A 55 10.36 15.85 -7.01
N ASN A 56 9.59 16.20 -5.99
CA ASN A 56 9.22 15.36 -4.86
C ASN A 56 7.72 15.15 -4.88
N GLN A 57 7.31 14.07 -5.57
CA GLN A 57 5.92 13.65 -5.72
C GLN A 57 5.66 12.40 -4.89
N THR A 58 4.38 12.05 -4.72
CA THR A 58 4.00 10.88 -3.94
C THR A 58 4.43 9.62 -4.67
N LYS A 59 5.16 8.74 -3.97
CA LYS A 59 5.42 7.40 -4.51
C LYS A 59 4.22 6.51 -4.29
N LEU A 60 3.77 5.84 -5.33
CA LEU A 60 2.54 5.06 -5.31
C LEU A 60 2.81 3.59 -5.55
N PHE A 61 2.04 2.74 -4.87
CA PHE A 61 2.03 1.31 -5.16
C PHE A 61 0.62 0.82 -5.48
N TRP A 62 0.54 -0.38 -6.06
CA TRP A 62 -0.71 -1.08 -6.33
C TRP A 62 -0.59 -2.55 -5.90
N LEU A 63 -1.51 -3.02 -5.07
CA LEU A 63 -1.70 -4.45 -4.79
C LEU A 63 -2.78 -5.01 -5.71
N TYR A 64 -2.40 -5.90 -6.64
CA TYR A 64 -3.32 -6.62 -7.50
C TYR A 64 -3.30 -8.12 -7.19
N LEU A 65 -4.13 -8.53 -6.25
CA LEU A 65 -4.16 -9.90 -5.71
C LEU A 65 -5.39 -10.69 -6.19
N HIS A 66 -5.85 -10.41 -7.41
CA HIS A 66 -7.00 -11.08 -8.02
C HIS A 66 -6.59 -12.26 -8.94
N HIS A 67 -7.55 -12.87 -9.63
CA HIS A 67 -7.32 -13.96 -10.60
C HIS A 67 -7.62 -13.58 -12.05
N GLU A 68 -8.28 -12.46 -12.27
CA GLU A 68 -8.67 -12.00 -13.61
C GLU A 68 -7.52 -11.30 -14.33
N GLU A 69 -7.53 -11.35 -15.65
CA GLU A 69 -6.53 -10.67 -16.47
C GLU A 69 -6.57 -9.15 -16.28
N ILE A 70 -5.40 -8.51 -16.19
CA ILE A 70 -5.29 -7.05 -16.20
C ILE A 70 -5.38 -6.57 -17.66
N PRO A 71 -6.41 -5.79 -18.06
CA PRO A 71 -6.50 -5.31 -19.43
C PRO A 71 -5.29 -4.46 -19.82
N ASN A 72 -4.76 -4.61 -21.04
CA ASN A 72 -3.61 -3.80 -21.49
C ASN A 72 -3.86 -2.29 -21.37
N ALA A 73 -5.08 -1.82 -21.63
CA ALA A 73 -5.44 -0.40 -21.49
C ALA A 73 -5.33 0.08 -20.03
N LEU A 74 -5.58 -0.80 -19.05
CA LEU A 74 -5.40 -0.48 -17.64
C LEU A 74 -3.91 -0.40 -17.31
N ILE A 75 -3.08 -1.30 -17.85
CA ILE A 75 -1.61 -1.23 -17.71
C ILE A 75 -1.05 0.06 -18.31
N GLU A 76 -1.50 0.44 -19.52
CA GLU A 76 -1.11 1.69 -20.18
C GLU A 76 -1.46 2.94 -19.37
N THR A 77 -2.52 2.85 -18.56
CA THR A 77 -2.97 3.95 -17.67
C THR A 77 -2.21 3.94 -16.34
N GLU A 78 -2.07 2.78 -15.70
CA GLU A 78 -1.53 2.66 -14.34
C GLU A 78 0.00 2.60 -14.30
N ALA A 79 0.65 1.87 -15.22
CA ALA A 79 2.08 1.66 -15.13
C ALA A 79 2.90 2.98 -15.10
N PRO A 80 2.58 4.03 -15.90
CA PRO A 80 3.32 5.30 -15.85
C PRO A 80 3.15 6.09 -14.54
N ARG A 81 2.13 5.77 -13.74
CA ARG A 81 1.73 6.54 -12.55
C ARG A 81 1.86 5.75 -11.25
N ARG A 82 2.46 4.56 -11.30
CA ARG A 82 2.80 3.73 -10.13
C ARG A 82 4.29 3.46 -10.15
N ASP A 83 4.89 3.48 -8.96
CA ASP A 83 6.30 3.18 -8.75
C ASP A 83 6.53 1.70 -8.42
N LEU A 84 5.49 1.03 -7.91
CA LEU A 84 5.53 -0.36 -7.50
C LEU A 84 4.19 -1.07 -7.74
N ILE A 85 4.23 -2.32 -8.18
CA ILE A 85 3.06 -3.19 -8.23
C ILE A 85 3.39 -4.54 -7.59
N VAL A 86 2.47 -5.06 -6.78
CA VAL A 86 2.49 -6.41 -6.24
C VAL A 86 1.42 -7.23 -6.92
N MET A 87 1.77 -8.41 -7.41
CA MET A 87 0.84 -9.32 -8.09
C MET A 87 1.02 -10.76 -7.61
N ASN A 88 -0.01 -11.58 -7.76
CA ASN A 88 0.12 -13.02 -7.56
C ASN A 88 1.07 -13.68 -8.59
N ALA A 89 1.63 -14.83 -8.22
CA ALA A 89 2.62 -15.56 -9.03
C ALA A 89 2.13 -15.93 -10.45
N TRP A 90 0.83 -16.20 -10.62
CA TRP A 90 0.26 -16.50 -11.94
C TRP A 90 0.24 -15.30 -12.91
N PHE A 91 0.55 -14.08 -12.45
CA PHE A 91 0.75 -12.91 -13.31
C PHE A 91 2.22 -12.72 -13.71
N HIS A 92 3.06 -13.75 -13.63
CA HIS A 92 4.46 -13.65 -14.03
C HIS A 92 4.69 -13.04 -15.43
N GLU A 93 3.83 -13.33 -16.42
CA GLU A 93 3.94 -12.73 -17.77
C GLU A 93 3.66 -11.22 -17.79
N TYR A 94 2.96 -10.68 -16.78
CA TYR A 94 2.62 -9.26 -16.69
C TYR A 94 3.80 -8.40 -16.26
N VAL A 95 4.83 -8.98 -15.64
CA VAL A 95 6.08 -8.28 -15.32
C VAL A 95 6.62 -7.54 -16.54
N GLN A 96 6.73 -8.24 -17.68
CA GLN A 96 7.21 -7.64 -18.92
C GLN A 96 6.23 -6.64 -19.53
N LYS A 97 4.91 -6.84 -19.35
CA LYS A 97 3.90 -5.89 -19.82
C LYS A 97 4.04 -4.55 -19.09
N PHE A 98 4.12 -4.56 -17.76
CA PHE A 98 4.34 -3.35 -16.96
C PHE A 98 5.67 -2.67 -17.30
N LYS A 99 6.77 -3.43 -17.35
CA LYS A 99 8.10 -2.89 -17.67
C LYS A 99 8.23 -2.33 -19.09
N SER A 100 7.39 -2.80 -20.03
CA SER A 100 7.36 -2.24 -21.39
C SER A 100 6.75 -0.83 -21.46
N VAL A 101 5.87 -0.50 -20.50
CA VAL A 101 5.21 0.81 -20.39
C VAL A 101 5.97 1.73 -19.45
N ASN A 102 6.40 1.22 -18.30
CA ASN A 102 7.23 1.91 -17.32
C ASN A 102 8.45 1.04 -16.96
N PRO A 103 9.62 1.27 -17.57
CA PRO A 103 10.82 0.48 -17.29
C PRO A 103 11.33 0.57 -15.85
N ASP A 104 10.93 1.60 -15.10
CA ASP A 104 11.38 1.88 -13.74
C ASP A 104 10.43 1.31 -12.67
N ILE A 105 9.25 0.79 -13.05
CA ILE A 105 8.30 0.22 -12.09
C ILE A 105 8.89 -1.03 -11.43
N LYS A 106 8.78 -1.09 -10.10
CA LYS A 106 9.12 -2.31 -9.34
C LYS A 106 7.97 -3.29 -9.41
N THR A 107 8.26 -4.53 -9.76
CA THR A 107 7.30 -5.64 -9.82
C THR A 107 7.64 -6.65 -8.73
N LEU A 108 6.74 -6.84 -7.77
CA LEU A 108 6.89 -7.83 -6.71
C LEU A 108 5.85 -8.93 -6.84
N VAL A 109 6.26 -10.17 -6.53
CA VAL A 109 5.31 -11.27 -6.37
C VAL A 109 4.78 -11.29 -4.94
N TYR A 110 3.49 -11.53 -4.76
CA TYR A 110 2.89 -11.86 -3.47
C TYR A 110 3.19 -13.31 -3.09
N LYS A 111 3.65 -13.54 -1.87
CA LYS A 111 3.77 -14.88 -1.27
C LYS A 111 3.37 -14.83 0.20
N ASP A 112 2.49 -15.73 0.61
CA ASP A 112 2.32 -16.03 2.03
C ASP A 112 3.58 -16.69 2.60
N LEU A 113 4.08 -16.15 3.71
CA LEU A 113 5.30 -16.59 4.35
C LEU A 113 5.11 -17.84 5.22
N SER A 114 3.98 -17.94 5.91
CA SER A 114 3.81 -18.80 7.09
C SER A 114 2.67 -19.81 6.98
N SER A 115 2.10 -19.96 5.79
CA SER A 115 1.09 -20.99 5.51
C SER A 115 1.20 -21.54 4.08
N THR A 116 0.44 -22.59 3.82
CA THR A 116 0.25 -23.19 2.49
C THR A 116 -1.24 -23.31 2.14
N ARG A 117 -1.60 -23.61 0.89
CA ARG A 117 -3.00 -23.62 0.39
C ARG A 117 -3.45 -24.98 -0.11
N SER A 118 -4.43 -25.59 0.54
CA SER A 118 -5.04 -26.84 0.03
C SER A 118 -5.91 -26.63 -1.20
N TYR A 119 -6.36 -25.39 -1.48
CA TYR A 119 -7.09 -25.08 -2.72
C TYR A 119 -6.18 -24.92 -3.94
N ALA A 120 -4.87 -24.73 -3.76
CA ALA A 120 -3.91 -24.53 -4.86
C ALA A 120 -3.36 -25.87 -5.39
N VAL A 121 -4.24 -26.86 -5.47
CA VAL A 121 -3.93 -28.25 -5.84
C VAL A 121 -4.90 -28.69 -6.93
N GLU A 122 -4.36 -29.15 -8.05
CA GLU A 122 -5.12 -29.70 -9.16
C GLU A 122 -4.74 -31.17 -9.37
N ASN A 123 -5.73 -32.07 -9.33
CA ASN A 123 -5.55 -33.51 -9.51
C ASN A 123 -4.48 -34.14 -8.58
N GLY A 124 -4.35 -33.63 -7.35
CA GLY A 124 -3.37 -34.10 -6.37
C GLY A 124 -1.94 -33.65 -6.69
N THR A 125 -1.78 -32.50 -7.34
CA THR A 125 -0.49 -31.86 -7.59
C THR A 125 -0.63 -30.37 -7.34
N ASP A 126 0.34 -29.79 -6.64
CA ASP A 126 0.39 -28.35 -6.41
C ASP A 126 0.42 -27.59 -7.74
N ASN A 127 -0.27 -26.45 -7.80
CA ASN A 127 -0.24 -25.55 -8.95
C ASN A 127 1.20 -25.08 -9.22
N ALA A 128 1.53 -24.84 -10.50
CA ALA A 128 2.87 -24.40 -10.87
C ALA A 128 3.24 -23.03 -10.28
N TYR A 129 2.27 -22.11 -10.18
CA TYR A 129 2.43 -20.78 -9.60
C TYR A 129 1.60 -20.69 -8.33
N LEU A 130 2.29 -20.76 -7.19
CA LEU A 130 1.65 -20.79 -5.88
C LEU A 130 1.54 -19.39 -5.27
N PRO A 131 0.49 -19.11 -4.48
CA PRO A 131 0.42 -17.90 -3.65
C PRO A 131 1.33 -18.01 -2.40
N THR A 132 2.08 -19.10 -2.25
CA THR A 132 2.95 -19.41 -1.10
C THR A 132 4.31 -19.88 -1.61
N GLY A 133 5.31 -19.95 -0.73
CA GLY A 133 6.62 -20.48 -1.12
C GLY A 133 6.72 -22.00 -1.14
N ILE A 134 5.75 -22.72 -0.54
CA ILE A 134 5.70 -24.19 -0.51
C ILE A 134 4.27 -24.67 -0.74
N GLY A 135 4.12 -25.65 -1.64
CA GLY A 135 2.85 -26.28 -1.98
C GLY A 135 2.30 -27.21 -0.88
N PHE A 136 0.98 -27.27 -0.76
CA PHE A 136 0.31 -28.03 0.28
C PHE A 136 0.49 -29.53 0.07
N GLU A 137 0.33 -30.01 -1.16
CA GLU A 137 0.41 -31.45 -1.45
C GLU A 137 1.84 -31.96 -1.28
N TYR A 138 2.83 -31.19 -1.74
CA TYR A 138 4.24 -31.50 -1.54
C TYR A 138 4.59 -31.61 -0.04
N ALA A 139 4.22 -30.60 0.75
CA ALA A 139 4.48 -30.62 2.19
C ALA A 139 3.74 -31.78 2.87
N ASN A 140 2.47 -31.99 2.53
CA ASN A 140 1.65 -33.03 3.14
C ASN A 140 2.19 -34.44 2.90
N SER A 141 2.69 -34.70 1.69
CA SER A 141 3.21 -36.01 1.31
C SER A 141 4.64 -36.28 1.78
N ASN A 142 5.49 -35.25 1.85
CA ASN A 142 6.93 -35.44 2.08
C ASN A 142 7.41 -34.96 3.45
N TYR A 143 6.76 -33.93 4.01
CA TYR A 143 7.16 -33.27 5.26
C TYR A 143 5.93 -32.91 6.11
N PRO A 144 5.09 -33.89 6.49
CA PRO A 144 3.88 -33.62 7.28
C PRO A 144 4.17 -32.98 8.63
N GLU A 145 5.41 -33.06 9.13
CA GLU A 145 5.90 -32.40 10.34
C GLU A 145 6.08 -30.88 10.18
N TRP A 146 6.04 -30.33 8.96
CA TRP A 146 6.08 -28.89 8.73
C TRP A 146 4.75 -28.20 9.03
N PHE A 147 3.64 -28.93 9.16
CA PHE A 147 2.38 -28.33 9.57
C PHE A 147 2.39 -28.08 11.08
N LEU A 148 2.09 -26.85 11.50
CA LEU A 148 1.90 -26.57 12.92
C LEU A 148 0.64 -27.24 13.41
N VAL A 149 0.72 -27.72 14.66
CA VAL A 149 -0.38 -28.40 15.33
C VAL A 149 -0.63 -27.79 16.71
N ASP A 150 -1.87 -27.89 17.18
CA ASP A 150 -2.25 -27.57 18.55
C ASP A 150 -1.79 -28.66 19.55
N GLU A 151 -2.09 -28.45 20.83
CA GLU A 151 -1.82 -29.42 21.91
C GLU A 151 -2.48 -30.79 21.72
N ASN A 152 -3.58 -30.85 20.96
CA ASN A 152 -4.30 -32.09 20.64
C ASN A 152 -3.77 -32.75 19.35
N ASN A 153 -2.75 -32.17 18.72
CA ASN A 153 -2.17 -32.56 17.43
C ASN A 153 -3.12 -32.35 16.23
N ASN A 154 -4.06 -31.42 16.33
CA ASN A 154 -4.82 -30.95 15.17
C ASN A 154 -3.98 -29.94 14.39
N ARG A 155 -3.94 -30.05 13.06
CA ARG A 155 -3.29 -29.03 12.22
C ARG A 155 -4.00 -27.69 12.37
N LEU A 156 -3.21 -26.63 12.37
CA LEU A 156 -3.69 -25.26 12.47
C LEU A 156 -4.05 -24.72 11.09
N GLU A 157 -5.31 -24.34 10.92
CA GLU A 157 -5.87 -23.66 9.74
C GLU A 157 -6.29 -22.24 10.13
N TYR A 158 -5.87 -21.23 9.37
CA TYR A 158 -6.10 -19.83 9.75
C TYR A 158 -7.59 -19.53 9.91
N THR A 159 -7.97 -18.98 11.07
CA THR A 159 -9.36 -18.58 11.30
C THR A 159 -9.71 -17.44 10.34
N GLY A 160 -10.82 -17.59 9.62
CA GLY A 160 -11.27 -16.63 8.61
C GLY A 160 -10.76 -16.91 7.20
N TYR A 161 -9.75 -17.77 7.05
CA TYR A 161 -9.13 -18.10 5.77
C TYR A 161 -9.11 -19.61 5.55
N THR A 162 -10.24 -20.17 5.10
CA THR A 162 -10.36 -21.59 4.79
C THR A 162 -9.26 -22.02 3.81
N ASP A 163 -8.79 -23.26 3.98
CA ASP A 163 -7.73 -23.92 3.20
C ASP A 163 -6.33 -23.30 3.37
N HIS A 164 -6.12 -22.42 4.36
CA HIS A 164 -4.82 -21.85 4.72
C HIS A 164 -4.23 -22.58 5.91
N TRP A 165 -3.22 -23.42 5.68
CA TRP A 165 -2.64 -24.28 6.72
C TRP A 165 -1.32 -23.72 7.22
N GLN A 166 -1.23 -23.45 8.51
CA GLN A 166 -0.05 -22.83 9.12
C GLN A 166 1.16 -23.77 9.10
N MET A 167 2.30 -23.23 8.68
CA MET A 167 3.57 -23.94 8.54
C MET A 167 4.55 -23.57 9.64
N ASP A 168 5.43 -24.49 10.01
CA ASP A 168 6.46 -24.32 11.03
C ASP A 168 7.60 -23.47 10.48
N ILE A 169 7.47 -22.14 10.62
CA ILE A 169 8.46 -21.17 10.16
C ILE A 169 9.82 -21.29 10.85
N GLY A 170 9.93 -22.02 11.96
CA GLY A 170 11.17 -22.31 12.67
C GLY A 170 11.90 -23.54 12.15
N ASN A 171 11.25 -24.34 11.30
CA ASN A 171 11.88 -25.50 10.69
C ASN A 171 12.87 -25.05 9.62
N THR A 172 14.17 -25.25 9.87
CA THR A 172 15.24 -24.76 8.97
C THR A 172 15.20 -25.37 7.57
N ALA A 173 14.68 -26.59 7.40
CA ALA A 173 14.50 -27.20 6.08
C ALA A 173 13.35 -26.55 5.30
N TYR A 174 12.25 -26.21 5.99
CA TYR A 174 11.18 -25.40 5.42
C TYR A 174 11.70 -24.02 5.01
N GLN A 175 12.43 -23.33 5.91
CA GLN A 175 12.99 -22.01 5.63
C GLN A 175 13.86 -22.00 4.37
N GLN A 176 14.79 -22.96 4.27
CA GLN A 176 15.69 -23.06 3.13
C GLN A 176 14.93 -23.36 1.84
N LEU A 177 14.00 -24.33 1.87
CA LEU A 177 13.26 -24.69 0.66
C LEU A 177 12.33 -23.58 0.19
N TRP A 178 11.65 -22.88 1.11
CA TRP A 178 10.84 -21.70 0.78
C TRP A 178 11.70 -20.63 0.13
N ALA A 179 12.86 -20.31 0.71
CA ALA A 179 13.77 -19.30 0.18
C ALA A 179 14.26 -19.67 -1.22
N ASP A 180 14.67 -20.92 -1.44
CA ASP A 180 15.14 -21.38 -2.75
C ASP A 180 14.02 -21.36 -3.79
N GLN A 181 12.84 -21.93 -3.48
CA GLN A 181 11.73 -21.97 -4.44
C GLN A 181 11.24 -20.58 -4.84
N VAL A 182 11.05 -19.69 -3.87
CA VAL A 182 10.58 -18.34 -4.16
C VAL A 182 11.63 -17.57 -4.97
N VAL A 183 12.90 -17.58 -4.56
CA VAL A 183 13.92 -16.80 -5.27
C VAL A 183 14.22 -17.36 -6.66
N ASP A 184 14.18 -18.68 -6.84
CA ASP A 184 14.30 -19.29 -8.16
C ASP A 184 13.13 -18.87 -9.08
N GLU A 185 11.91 -18.75 -8.55
CA GLU A 185 10.76 -18.19 -9.28
C GLU A 185 10.98 -16.70 -9.63
N LEU A 186 11.53 -15.90 -8.71
CA LEU A 186 11.84 -14.49 -8.97
C LEU A 186 12.84 -14.32 -10.12
N VAL A 187 13.86 -15.18 -10.16
CA VAL A 187 14.88 -15.17 -11.21
C VAL A 187 14.28 -15.66 -12.53
N ALA A 188 13.51 -16.74 -12.51
CA ALA A 188 12.94 -17.33 -13.72
C ALA A 188 11.91 -16.41 -14.42
N ASN A 189 11.28 -15.50 -13.68
CA ASN A 189 10.19 -14.67 -14.16
C ASN A 189 10.46 -13.14 -14.08
N ASP A 190 11.72 -12.74 -13.90
CA ASP A 190 12.16 -11.33 -13.90
C ASP A 190 11.49 -10.40 -12.87
N TRP A 191 10.92 -10.97 -11.80
CA TRP A 191 10.41 -10.20 -10.66
C TRP A 191 11.53 -9.43 -9.98
N ASP A 192 11.26 -8.22 -9.48
CA ASP A 192 12.24 -7.42 -8.74
C ASP A 192 12.35 -7.85 -7.27
N GLY A 193 11.35 -8.56 -6.75
CA GLY A 193 11.33 -9.02 -5.37
C GLY A 193 10.02 -9.71 -4.98
N VAL A 194 9.84 -9.88 -3.67
CA VAL A 194 8.68 -10.54 -3.07
C VAL A 194 8.09 -9.65 -1.97
N LEU A 195 6.75 -9.54 -1.95
CA LEU A 195 5.99 -9.15 -0.77
C LEU A 195 5.61 -10.42 0.00
N MET A 196 6.16 -10.56 1.20
CA MET A 196 5.94 -11.67 2.11
C MET A 196 4.80 -11.32 3.06
N ASP A 197 3.65 -11.93 2.84
CA ASP A 197 2.51 -11.74 3.73
C ASP A 197 2.61 -12.63 4.97
N ASN A 198 1.92 -12.25 6.04
CA ASN A 198 1.86 -13.03 7.29
C ASN A 198 3.22 -13.22 7.98
N ALA A 199 4.04 -12.16 8.03
CA ALA A 199 5.18 -12.08 8.93
C ALA A 199 4.72 -11.75 10.36
N ILE A 200 4.10 -12.73 11.02
CA ILE A 200 3.43 -12.55 12.31
C ILE A 200 4.40 -12.57 13.50
N TYR A 201 3.92 -12.17 14.67
CA TYR A 201 4.73 -11.98 15.87
C TYR A 201 4.02 -12.39 17.18
N THR A 202 2.76 -12.85 17.11
CA THR A 202 2.09 -13.53 18.23
C THR A 202 1.65 -14.94 17.84
N LEU A 203 1.62 -15.85 18.82
CA LEU A 203 1.28 -17.26 18.60
C LEU A 203 -0.17 -17.49 18.13
N ASP A 204 -1.08 -16.60 18.52
CA ASP A 204 -2.53 -16.73 18.35
C ASP A 204 -3.10 -15.83 17.26
N THR A 205 -2.26 -15.19 16.43
CA THR A 205 -2.69 -14.22 15.40
C THR A 205 -3.89 -14.71 14.57
N TYR A 206 -3.92 -16.00 14.21
CA TYR A 206 -5.02 -16.63 13.46
C TYR A 206 -5.83 -17.66 14.24
N HIS A 207 -5.56 -17.85 15.53
CA HIS A 207 -6.24 -18.85 16.34
C HIS A 207 -6.38 -18.36 17.78
N GLU A 208 -7.49 -17.67 18.06
CA GLU A 208 -7.73 -17.06 19.36
C GLU A 208 -7.58 -18.10 20.50
N ASN A 209 -6.58 -17.88 21.37
CA ASN A 209 -6.23 -18.77 22.49
C ASN A 209 -5.88 -20.23 22.10
N ILE A 210 -5.47 -20.48 20.86
CA ILE A 210 -4.95 -21.78 20.41
C ILE A 210 -3.51 -21.56 19.96
N PHE A 211 -2.57 -22.24 20.63
CA PHE A 211 -1.15 -22.02 20.40
C PHE A 211 -0.51 -23.19 19.65
N PRO A 212 0.42 -22.91 18.72
CA PRO A 212 1.25 -23.94 18.13
C PRO A 212 2.10 -24.65 19.18
N LYS A 213 1.96 -25.96 19.29
CA LYS A 213 2.62 -26.81 20.29
C LYS A 213 4.15 -26.71 20.31
N ASN A 214 4.77 -26.35 19.18
CA ASN A 214 6.22 -26.26 19.03
C ASN A 214 6.83 -24.97 19.62
N TYR A 215 6.00 -24.01 20.06
CA TYR A 215 6.45 -22.71 20.54
C TYR A 215 5.90 -22.42 21.94
N GLU A 216 6.78 -22.05 22.86
CA GLU A 216 6.41 -21.80 24.27
C GLU A 216 5.95 -20.36 24.50
N SER A 217 6.38 -19.43 23.66
CA SER A 217 6.17 -17.98 23.84
C SER A 217 6.14 -17.21 22.51
N ASN A 218 5.63 -15.96 22.56
CA ASN A 218 5.69 -15.04 21.42
C ASN A 218 7.15 -14.74 21.05
N GLU A 219 8.04 -14.69 22.04
CA GLU A 219 9.47 -14.43 21.86
C GLU A 219 10.15 -15.55 21.06
N ASP A 220 9.83 -16.81 21.35
CA ASP A 220 10.35 -17.96 20.58
C ASP A 220 9.84 -17.92 19.14
N PHE A 221 8.57 -17.54 18.97
CA PHE A 221 7.97 -17.42 17.65
C PHE A 221 8.62 -16.30 16.82
N GLN A 222 8.84 -15.13 17.43
CA GLN A 222 9.56 -14.03 16.81
C GLN A 222 11.02 -14.39 16.48
N LEU A 223 11.70 -15.21 17.30
CA LEU A 223 13.03 -15.73 16.98
C LEU A 223 13.02 -16.59 15.72
N ALA A 224 12.01 -17.43 15.56
CA ALA A 224 11.86 -18.27 14.38
C ALA A 224 11.53 -17.45 13.12
N TYR A 225 10.68 -16.42 13.22
CA TYR A 225 10.45 -15.47 12.12
C TYR A 225 11.72 -14.73 11.72
N LYS A 226 12.50 -14.22 12.69
CA LYS A 226 13.80 -13.60 12.37
C LYS A 226 14.76 -14.55 11.67
N SER A 227 14.78 -15.83 12.06
CA SER A 227 15.55 -16.86 11.35
C SER A 227 15.07 -17.03 9.92
N MET A 228 13.76 -17.16 9.71
CA MET A 228 13.16 -17.27 8.38
C MET A 228 13.48 -16.07 7.49
N LEU A 229 13.24 -14.85 7.99
CA LEU A 229 13.54 -13.61 7.28
C LEU A 229 15.03 -13.47 6.95
N THR A 230 15.93 -13.88 7.87
CA THR A 230 17.38 -13.91 7.61
C THR A 230 17.73 -14.86 6.46
N THR A 231 17.17 -16.07 6.47
CA THR A 231 17.40 -17.09 5.45
C THR A 231 16.95 -16.57 4.08
N ILE A 232 15.74 -16.02 3.99
CA ILE A 232 15.18 -15.46 2.76
C ILE A 232 16.03 -14.28 2.27
N ASN A 233 16.31 -13.30 3.12
CA ASN A 233 17.07 -12.11 2.73
C ASN A 233 18.50 -12.46 2.26
N THR A 234 19.12 -13.46 2.89
CA THR A 234 20.43 -13.98 2.44
C THR A 234 20.34 -14.54 1.03
N ARG A 235 19.29 -15.32 0.71
CA ARG A 235 19.08 -15.87 -0.63
C ARG A 235 18.73 -14.80 -1.66
N LEU A 236 17.85 -13.85 -1.33
CA LEU A 236 17.45 -12.72 -2.21
C LEU A 236 18.65 -11.88 -2.65
N LYS A 237 19.57 -11.59 -1.72
CA LYS A 237 20.78 -10.78 -1.99
C LYS A 237 21.71 -11.38 -3.04
N VAL A 238 21.72 -12.70 -3.22
CA VAL A 238 22.54 -13.37 -4.24
C VAL A 238 22.15 -12.91 -5.65
N ASP A 239 20.85 -12.71 -5.88
CA ASP A 239 20.28 -12.34 -7.19
C ASP A 239 19.79 -10.89 -7.24
N ASN A 240 20.24 -10.04 -6.31
CA ASN A 240 19.87 -8.63 -6.21
C ASN A 240 18.34 -8.39 -6.19
N LYS A 241 17.61 -9.26 -5.48
CA LYS A 241 16.17 -9.16 -5.26
C LYS A 241 15.88 -8.47 -3.92
N ILE A 242 14.70 -7.87 -3.79
CA ILE A 242 14.25 -7.26 -2.52
C ILE A 242 13.17 -8.08 -1.82
N GLY A 243 13.16 -8.03 -0.49
CA GLY A 243 12.13 -8.63 0.35
C GLY A 243 11.42 -7.58 1.19
N ILE A 244 10.11 -7.42 0.96
CA ILE A 244 9.20 -6.61 1.78
C ILE A 244 8.30 -7.57 2.56
N ALA A 245 8.03 -7.31 3.83
CA ALA A 245 7.07 -8.13 4.59
C ALA A 245 5.87 -7.32 5.09
N ASN A 246 4.68 -7.91 5.08
CA ASN A 246 3.52 -7.39 5.80
C ASN A 246 3.72 -7.64 7.30
N ILE A 247 3.95 -6.57 8.05
CA ILE A 247 4.15 -6.58 9.51
C ILE A 247 3.21 -5.58 10.17
N THR A 248 2.00 -5.44 9.62
CA THR A 248 0.95 -4.55 10.13
C THR A 248 0.71 -4.75 11.62
N ASN A 249 0.37 -3.66 12.33
CA ASN A 249 0.09 -3.62 13.77
C ASN A 249 1.27 -3.86 14.70
N THR A 250 2.52 -3.86 14.22
CA THR A 250 3.70 -3.89 15.09
C THR A 250 3.76 -2.75 16.10
N ARG A 251 3.08 -1.62 15.87
CA ARG A 251 2.88 -0.56 16.88
C ARG A 251 2.33 -1.07 18.22
N LEU A 252 1.61 -2.19 18.22
CA LEU A 252 1.07 -2.85 19.42
C LEU A 252 2.10 -3.75 20.13
N HIS A 253 3.24 -4.00 19.49
CA HIS A 253 4.29 -4.92 19.92
C HIS A 253 5.65 -4.23 19.81
N PRO A 254 6.06 -3.49 20.86
CA PRO A 254 7.31 -2.75 20.87
C PRO A 254 8.50 -3.58 20.41
N ASP A 255 9.41 -2.93 19.69
CA ASP A 255 10.65 -3.47 19.11
C ASP A 255 10.46 -4.47 17.94
N VAL A 256 9.26 -4.99 17.66
CA VAL A 256 9.08 -5.98 16.58
C VAL A 256 9.43 -5.38 15.23
N TRP A 257 8.97 -4.15 14.93
CA TRP A 257 9.30 -3.45 13.69
C TRP A 257 10.81 -3.32 13.49
N GLU A 258 11.51 -2.71 14.46
CA GLU A 258 12.97 -2.50 14.40
C GLU A 258 13.73 -3.81 14.25
N SER A 259 13.27 -4.86 14.94
CA SER A 259 13.87 -6.18 14.99
C SER A 259 13.72 -6.91 13.67
N TYR A 260 12.50 -6.98 13.11
CA TYR A 260 12.24 -7.65 11.82
C TYR A 260 12.88 -6.87 10.67
N MET A 261 12.85 -5.54 10.72
CA MET A 261 13.48 -4.71 9.71
C MET A 261 14.99 -4.93 9.63
N GLN A 262 15.70 -5.53 10.60
CA GLN A 262 17.11 -5.91 10.42
C GLN A 262 17.32 -6.94 9.30
N HIS A 263 16.26 -7.69 8.97
CA HIS A 263 16.27 -8.82 8.04
C HIS A 263 15.49 -8.54 6.74
N LEU A 264 14.97 -7.32 6.57
CA LEU A 264 14.11 -6.94 5.44
C LEU A 264 14.67 -5.74 4.69
N ASP A 265 14.29 -5.60 3.42
CA ASP A 265 14.54 -4.40 2.61
C ASP A 265 13.39 -3.39 2.73
N GLY A 266 12.21 -3.86 3.14
CA GLY A 266 11.07 -3.01 3.46
C GLY A 266 9.96 -3.71 4.25
N ALA A 267 8.93 -2.95 4.60
CA ALA A 267 7.73 -3.44 5.24
C ALA A 267 6.45 -2.84 4.62
N LEU A 268 5.34 -3.54 4.76
CA LEU A 268 3.97 -3.05 4.54
C LEU A 268 3.28 -2.90 5.89
N ASP A 269 2.62 -1.76 6.10
CA ASP A 269 1.60 -1.55 7.12
C ASP A 269 0.25 -1.29 6.41
N GLU A 270 -0.59 -2.33 6.43
CA GLU A 270 -1.85 -2.49 5.70
C GLU A 270 -3.00 -1.68 6.33
N TRP A 271 -2.84 -1.18 7.54
CA TRP A 271 -3.87 -0.44 8.27
C TRP A 271 -3.28 0.84 8.86
N TRP A 272 -2.61 1.60 7.99
CA TRP A 272 -1.80 2.73 8.40
C TRP A 272 -2.67 3.94 8.71
N LEU A 273 -2.77 4.29 10.01
CA LEU A 273 -3.49 5.42 10.60
C LEU A 273 -5.01 5.50 10.39
N VAL A 274 -5.55 4.81 9.39
CA VAL A 274 -6.97 4.86 9.02
C VAL A 274 -7.48 3.43 8.87
N PHE A 275 -8.46 3.06 9.69
CA PHE A 275 -9.03 1.71 9.75
C PHE A 275 -10.40 1.60 9.07
N GLY A 276 -10.78 2.62 8.31
CA GLY A 276 -12.10 2.80 7.72
C GLY A 276 -12.58 4.23 7.85
N ASN A 277 -13.62 4.57 7.07
CA ASN A 277 -14.20 5.91 7.09
C ASN A 277 -14.70 6.30 8.48
N GLY A 278 -14.19 7.42 9.02
CA GLY A 278 -14.49 7.91 10.36
C GLY A 278 -13.81 7.13 11.50
N ASN A 279 -12.89 6.21 11.20
CA ASN A 279 -12.13 5.43 12.18
C ASN A 279 -10.63 5.66 11.99
N TYR A 280 -10.11 6.71 12.64
CA TYR A 280 -8.72 7.16 12.49
C TYR A 280 -7.97 6.99 13.80
N LEU A 281 -6.68 6.67 13.70
CA LEU A 281 -5.83 6.43 14.85
C LEU A 281 -5.46 7.73 15.55
N SER A 282 -5.98 7.97 16.74
CA SER A 282 -5.55 9.09 17.59
C SER A 282 -4.20 8.85 18.24
N ASP A 283 -3.61 9.92 18.80
CA ASP A 283 -2.37 9.84 19.56
C ASP A 283 -2.61 9.34 21.00
N TYR A 284 -2.06 8.17 21.29
CA TYR A 284 -1.99 7.55 22.62
C TYR A 284 -0.75 6.64 22.65
N THR A 285 -0.51 5.92 23.76
CA THR A 285 0.72 5.15 23.98
C THR A 285 1.11 4.22 22.81
N GLU A 286 0.15 3.53 22.20
CA GLU A 286 0.34 2.64 21.03
C GLU A 286 -0.27 3.23 19.74
N GLY A 287 -0.62 4.52 19.76
CA GLY A 287 -1.41 5.20 18.73
C GLY A 287 -0.60 5.79 17.58
N PHE A 288 -0.95 7.02 17.20
CA PHE A 288 -0.38 7.76 16.07
C PHE A 288 1.16 7.76 16.07
N ILE A 289 1.80 8.20 17.16
CA ILE A 289 3.26 8.38 17.20
C ILE A 289 4.03 7.07 16.97
N PRO A 290 3.73 5.96 17.67
CA PRO A 290 4.33 4.66 17.36
C PRO A 290 4.19 4.25 15.89
N GLN A 291 3.01 4.39 15.28
CA GLN A 291 2.80 3.95 13.89
C GLN A 291 3.52 4.83 12.86
N ILE A 292 3.64 6.15 13.07
CA ILE A 292 4.45 6.98 12.15
C ILE A 292 5.95 6.78 12.38
N ASN A 293 6.38 6.40 13.59
CA ASN A 293 7.79 6.13 13.89
C ASN A 293 8.32 4.89 13.15
N GLU A 294 7.47 3.92 12.83
CA GLU A 294 7.80 2.79 11.96
C GLU A 294 8.37 3.28 10.61
N VAL A 295 7.73 4.29 10.02
CA VAL A 295 8.20 4.94 8.78
C VAL A 295 9.50 5.72 9.03
N VAL A 296 9.56 6.54 10.08
CA VAL A 296 10.76 7.34 10.43
C VAL A 296 12.01 6.45 10.59
N VAL A 297 11.86 5.31 11.25
CA VAL A 297 12.95 4.34 11.45
C VAL A 297 13.43 3.80 10.11
N ASN A 298 12.52 3.47 9.19
CA ASN A 298 12.88 2.95 7.87
C ASN A 298 13.53 3.99 6.97
N GLU A 299 12.99 5.21 6.93
CA GLU A 299 13.56 6.33 6.18
C GLU A 299 14.99 6.63 6.64
N SER A 300 15.25 6.63 7.96
CA SER A 300 16.61 6.83 8.51
C SER A 300 17.64 5.78 8.06
N LYS A 301 17.17 4.64 7.54
CA LYS A 301 17.97 3.51 7.06
C LYS A 301 17.84 3.30 5.55
N ASN A 302 17.16 4.19 4.82
CA ASN A 302 16.83 4.06 3.40
C ASN A 302 16.11 2.73 3.08
N LYS A 303 15.16 2.33 3.93
CA LYS A 303 14.33 1.13 3.73
C LYS A 303 12.96 1.49 3.21
N ILE A 304 12.37 0.58 2.45
CA ILE A 304 11.05 0.80 1.85
C ILE A 304 9.98 0.65 2.92
N THR A 305 9.00 1.56 2.93
CA THR A 305 7.76 1.36 3.67
C THR A 305 6.58 1.51 2.71
N LEU A 306 5.70 0.53 2.66
CA LEU A 306 4.42 0.62 1.97
C LEU A 306 3.37 0.95 3.04
N VAL A 307 2.68 2.09 2.91
CA VAL A 307 1.61 2.48 3.83
C VAL A 307 0.26 2.44 3.11
N GLN A 308 -0.70 1.73 3.71
CA GLN A 308 -2.04 1.58 3.16
C GLN A 308 -3.09 2.05 4.17
N PRO A 309 -3.60 3.29 4.04
CA PRO A 309 -4.76 3.72 4.81
C PRO A 309 -6.05 3.15 4.24
N HIS A 310 -6.97 2.75 5.12
CA HIS A 310 -8.27 2.24 4.69
C HIS A 310 -9.34 3.35 4.63
N THR A 311 -9.46 4.00 3.47
CA THR A 311 -10.39 5.12 3.25
C THR A 311 -11.00 5.07 1.86
N SER A 312 -12.15 5.71 1.67
CA SER A 312 -12.81 5.83 0.38
C SER A 312 -12.67 7.21 -0.25
N THR A 313 -13.00 7.33 -1.53
CA THR A 313 -12.96 8.62 -2.26
C THR A 313 -13.93 9.67 -1.69
N ASN A 314 -14.89 9.26 -0.86
CA ASN A 314 -15.84 10.16 -0.20
C ASN A 314 -15.38 10.59 1.19
N ASP A 315 -14.29 10.03 1.71
CA ASP A 315 -13.74 10.34 3.02
C ASP A 315 -12.46 11.19 2.89
N ASN A 316 -12.65 12.48 2.60
CA ASN A 316 -11.54 13.42 2.53
C ASN A 316 -10.80 13.56 3.87
N GLN A 317 -11.49 13.42 5.00
CA GLN A 317 -10.83 13.54 6.30
C GLN A 317 -9.84 12.40 6.52
N GLY A 318 -10.27 11.15 6.28
CA GLY A 318 -9.38 9.98 6.38
C GLY A 318 -8.23 10.05 5.38
N PHE A 319 -8.53 10.42 4.13
CA PHE A 319 -7.49 10.62 3.10
C PHE A 319 -6.44 11.65 3.53
N TYR A 320 -6.85 12.88 3.88
CA TYR A 320 -5.87 13.93 4.24
C TYR A 320 -5.20 13.67 5.58
N TYR A 321 -5.84 12.96 6.52
CA TYR A 321 -5.18 12.51 7.74
C TYR A 321 -4.00 11.59 7.42
N ALA A 322 -4.21 10.58 6.59
CA ALA A 322 -3.13 9.69 6.17
C ALA A 322 -2.13 10.38 5.23
N PHE A 323 -2.60 11.11 4.22
CA PHE A 323 -1.74 11.73 3.21
C PHE A 323 -0.82 12.81 3.79
N ALA A 324 -1.34 13.68 4.67
CA ALA A 324 -0.50 14.63 5.38
C ALA A 324 0.47 13.92 6.32
N SER A 325 0.04 12.86 7.01
CA SER A 325 0.94 12.06 7.85
C SER A 325 2.04 11.37 7.03
N TYR A 326 1.74 10.92 5.81
CA TYR A 326 2.74 10.35 4.90
C TYR A 326 3.83 11.37 4.63
N TRP A 327 3.45 12.59 4.25
CA TRP A 327 4.42 13.67 4.02
C TRP A 327 5.11 14.14 5.30
N LEU A 328 4.48 14.00 6.47
CA LEU A 328 5.08 14.32 7.75
C LEU A 328 6.35 13.50 8.02
N VAL A 329 6.43 12.25 7.55
CA VAL A 329 7.53 11.33 7.86
C VAL A 329 8.31 10.79 6.67
N ASN A 330 7.78 10.90 5.45
CA ASN A 330 8.42 10.42 4.23
C ASN A 330 9.68 11.24 3.89
N ASP A 331 10.77 10.56 3.54
CA ASP A 331 12.02 11.15 3.03
C ASP A 331 12.44 10.54 1.67
N GLY A 332 11.49 9.86 1.03
CA GLY A 332 11.61 9.36 -0.33
C GLY A 332 11.65 7.85 -0.46
N SER A 333 11.58 7.09 0.62
CA SER A 333 11.53 5.61 0.58
C SER A 333 10.14 5.04 0.89
N THR A 334 9.16 5.89 1.19
CA THR A 334 7.80 5.48 1.53
C THR A 334 6.86 5.57 0.34
N TYR A 335 6.01 4.56 0.16
CA TYR A 335 5.01 4.44 -0.90
C TYR A 335 3.61 4.44 -0.28
N PHE A 336 2.66 5.07 -0.96
CA PHE A 336 1.30 5.28 -0.48
C PHE A 336 0.28 4.59 -1.42
N SER A 337 -0.74 3.95 -0.86
CA SER A 337 -1.89 3.45 -1.62
C SER A 337 -3.11 3.33 -0.72
N GLU A 338 -4.16 4.12 -0.96
CA GLU A 338 -5.42 3.98 -0.22
C GLU A 338 -6.21 2.73 -0.65
N GLN A 339 -6.99 2.16 0.27
CA GLN A 339 -7.85 0.99 0.04
C GLN A 339 -9.20 1.15 0.76
N GLU A 340 -10.33 1.12 0.06
CA GLU A 340 -11.63 1.25 0.77
C GLU A 340 -12.07 -0.06 1.42
N VAL A 341 -12.00 -1.16 0.66
CA VAL A 341 -12.62 -2.43 1.03
C VAL A 341 -11.53 -3.45 1.34
N THR A 342 -11.55 -4.01 2.55
CA THR A 342 -10.65 -5.09 2.96
C THR A 342 -10.64 -6.23 1.94
N ASP A 343 -9.45 -6.70 1.59
CA ASP A 343 -9.18 -7.80 0.65
C ASP A 343 -9.65 -7.56 -0.81
N ALA A 344 -10.14 -6.37 -1.16
CA ALA A 344 -10.59 -6.04 -2.51
C ALA A 344 -9.43 -5.56 -3.41
N TYR A 345 -8.53 -6.47 -3.77
CA TYR A 345 -7.32 -6.18 -4.55
C TYR A 345 -7.50 -6.42 -6.06
N ASN A 346 -8.70 -6.15 -6.59
CA ASN A 346 -9.06 -6.38 -8.00
C ASN A 346 -9.05 -5.11 -8.85
N GLU A 347 -8.86 -3.95 -8.26
CA GLU A 347 -8.78 -2.65 -8.94
C GLU A 347 -7.55 -1.87 -8.46
N PRO A 348 -7.01 -0.93 -9.25
CA PRO A 348 -6.03 0.03 -8.76
C PRO A 348 -6.62 0.94 -7.69
N SER A 349 -5.76 1.41 -6.79
CA SER A 349 -6.15 2.46 -5.84
C SER A 349 -6.63 3.70 -6.60
N PRO A 350 -7.68 4.38 -6.09
CA PRO A 350 -8.22 5.59 -6.74
C PRO A 350 -7.13 6.61 -7.06
N TRP A 351 -7.28 7.27 -8.20
CA TRP A 351 -6.37 8.35 -8.58
C TRP A 351 -6.80 9.66 -7.94
N ARG A 352 -5.82 10.42 -7.44
CA ARG A 352 -5.98 11.75 -6.87
C ARG A 352 -4.95 12.70 -7.45
N ASP A 353 -5.35 13.94 -7.70
CA ASP A 353 -4.46 14.94 -8.32
C ASP A 353 -3.32 15.33 -7.37
N GLU A 354 -3.57 15.23 -6.06
CA GLU A 354 -2.63 15.43 -4.96
C GLU A 354 -1.35 14.61 -5.08
N TYR A 355 -1.43 13.43 -5.69
CA TYR A 355 -0.27 12.58 -5.88
C TYR A 355 0.79 13.21 -6.80
N THR A 356 0.38 14.13 -7.66
CA THR A 356 1.27 14.85 -8.59
C THR A 356 1.84 16.15 -8.03
N TRP A 357 1.41 16.58 -6.84
CA TRP A 357 1.90 17.81 -6.24
C TRP A 357 3.38 17.68 -5.89
N ASN A 358 4.18 18.67 -6.29
CA ASN A 358 5.60 18.73 -5.99
C ASN A 358 5.84 19.51 -4.68
N PHE A 359 6.24 18.81 -3.63
CA PHE A 359 6.52 19.43 -2.33
C PHE A 359 7.91 20.06 -2.28
N GLY A 360 8.80 19.66 -3.18
CA GLY A 360 10.22 20.00 -3.16
C GLY A 360 10.95 19.39 -1.96
N VAL A 361 12.06 19.99 -1.55
CA VAL A 361 12.91 19.51 -0.45
C VAL A 361 12.30 19.77 0.91
N ALA A 362 12.29 18.77 1.79
CA ALA A 362 11.97 18.95 3.21
C ALA A 362 13.01 19.88 3.87
N THR A 363 12.56 20.89 4.61
CA THR A 363 13.47 21.84 5.30
C THR A 363 14.02 21.27 6.61
N GLY A 364 13.45 20.17 7.09
CA GLY A 364 13.90 19.42 8.25
C GLY A 364 12.93 18.29 8.61
N ASN A 365 13.18 17.66 9.76
CA ASN A 365 12.27 16.69 10.36
C ASN A 365 10.98 17.39 10.82
N PHE A 366 9.90 16.64 10.99
CA PHE A 366 8.69 17.17 11.59
C PHE A 366 8.92 17.64 13.04
N THR A 367 8.09 18.57 13.48
CA THR A 367 8.07 19.09 14.86
C THR A 367 6.66 19.07 15.43
N GLN A 368 6.53 18.90 16.74
CA GLN A 368 5.26 19.06 17.45
C GLN A 368 5.16 20.48 18.01
N LEU A 369 4.04 21.14 17.77
CA LEU A 369 3.69 22.45 18.32
C LEU A 369 2.98 22.30 19.68
N GLU A 370 2.92 23.39 20.46
CA GLU A 370 2.39 23.40 21.84
C GLU A 370 0.93 22.92 21.97
N ASN A 371 0.18 22.85 20.86
CA ASN A 371 -1.23 22.51 20.79
C ASN A 371 -1.50 21.08 20.28
N GLY A 372 -0.46 20.22 20.19
CA GLY A 372 -0.60 18.85 19.71
C GLY A 372 -0.69 18.74 18.17
N LEU A 373 -0.48 19.84 17.46
CA LEU A 373 -0.34 19.86 16.00
C LEU A 373 1.09 19.47 15.63
N TYR A 374 1.23 18.52 14.72
CA TYR A 374 2.50 18.18 14.09
C TYR A 374 2.65 18.97 12.79
N GLN A 375 3.85 19.43 12.49
CA GLN A 375 4.15 20.15 11.26
C GLN A 375 5.43 19.66 10.60
N ARG A 376 5.47 19.72 9.27
CA ARG A 376 6.71 19.63 8.48
C ARG A 376 6.68 20.59 7.32
N GLU A 377 7.76 21.31 7.16
CA GLU A 377 7.94 22.28 6.09
C GLU A 377 8.75 21.69 4.94
N PHE A 378 8.38 22.12 3.74
CA PHE A 378 9.09 21.84 2.51
C PHE A 378 9.37 23.15 1.76
N SER A 379 10.25 23.11 0.77
CA SER A 379 10.57 24.26 -0.07
C SER A 379 9.35 24.77 -0.84
N ARG A 380 8.35 23.92 -1.11
CA ARG A 380 7.12 24.27 -1.85
C ARG A 380 5.82 23.93 -1.13
N ALA A 381 5.87 23.42 0.10
CA ALA A 381 4.67 23.03 0.85
C ALA A 381 4.84 23.17 2.36
N LEU A 382 3.72 23.17 3.08
CA LEU A 382 3.61 23.03 4.53
C LEU A 382 2.60 21.91 4.81
N VAL A 383 2.98 21.01 5.71
CA VAL A 383 2.16 19.87 6.11
C VAL A 383 1.82 20.02 7.58
N LEU A 384 0.54 19.84 7.93
CA LEU A 384 0.05 19.89 9.30
C LEU A 384 -0.81 18.66 9.59
N VAL A 385 -0.64 18.06 10.77
CA VAL A 385 -1.44 16.91 11.22
C VAL A 385 -1.87 17.11 12.66
N ASN A 386 -3.17 17.03 12.92
CA ASN A 386 -3.71 17.00 14.26
C ASN A 386 -4.17 15.57 14.59
N ALA A 387 -3.34 14.84 15.34
CA ALA A 387 -3.64 13.48 15.79
C ALA A 387 -4.43 13.43 17.11
N SER A 388 -4.87 14.58 17.63
CA SER A 388 -5.70 14.62 18.83
C SER A 388 -7.09 14.04 18.54
N ASP A 389 -7.61 13.26 19.48
CA ASP A 389 -8.94 12.63 19.38
C ASP A 389 -10.11 13.64 19.41
N THR A 390 -9.85 14.86 19.92
CA THR A 390 -10.84 15.93 19.99
C THR A 390 -10.20 17.31 19.82
N GLY A 391 -11.04 18.30 19.53
CA GLY A 391 -10.63 19.70 19.40
C GLY A 391 -10.27 20.11 17.97
N SER A 392 -9.90 21.36 17.81
CA SER A 392 -9.33 21.88 16.57
C SER A 392 -8.25 22.90 16.90
N VAL A 393 -7.32 23.06 15.98
CA VAL A 393 -6.22 24.00 16.09
C VAL A 393 -6.35 25.03 14.98
N GLN A 394 -6.46 26.30 15.36
CA GLN A 394 -6.36 27.41 14.41
C GLN A 394 -4.93 27.93 14.38
N LEU A 395 -4.42 28.15 13.17
CA LEU A 395 -3.09 28.70 12.93
C LEU A 395 -3.17 29.85 11.94
N ASP A 396 -2.54 30.98 12.27
CA ASP A 396 -2.26 32.05 11.31
C ASP A 396 -0.97 31.69 10.56
N LEU A 397 -1.01 31.77 9.24
CA LEU A 397 0.12 31.42 8.38
C LEU A 397 1.04 32.63 8.20
N ASP A 398 2.33 32.37 8.08
CA ASP A 398 3.37 33.39 7.90
C ASP A 398 3.29 34.08 6.54
N THR A 399 2.79 33.36 5.54
CA THR A 399 2.49 33.83 4.19
C THR A 399 1.18 33.19 3.70
N PRO A 400 0.54 33.70 2.64
CA PRO A 400 -0.54 32.96 1.99
C PRO A 400 -0.05 31.66 1.33
N TYR A 401 -0.88 30.61 1.41
CA TYR A 401 -0.68 29.31 0.76
C TYR A 401 -1.92 28.96 -0.06
N LEU A 402 -1.80 28.03 -1.00
CA LEU A 402 -2.94 27.34 -1.60
C LEU A 402 -3.31 26.14 -0.75
N ASN A 403 -4.57 26.03 -0.36
CA ASN A 403 -5.10 24.81 0.24
C ASN A 403 -5.32 23.71 -0.81
N GLU A 404 -5.93 22.63 -0.35
CA GLU A 404 -6.26 21.45 -1.12
C GLU A 404 -7.21 21.75 -2.30
N GLU A 405 -8.17 22.66 -2.08
CA GLU A 405 -9.10 23.14 -3.08
C GLU A 405 -8.49 24.17 -4.05
N GLY A 406 -7.24 24.61 -3.82
CA GLY A 406 -6.56 25.62 -4.63
C GLY A 406 -6.94 27.06 -4.29
N GLU A 407 -7.54 27.27 -3.12
CA GLU A 407 -7.88 28.59 -2.59
C GLU A 407 -6.70 29.19 -1.81
N GLU A 408 -6.48 30.49 -1.96
CA GLU A 408 -5.49 31.22 -1.16
C GLU A 408 -5.98 31.38 0.28
N VAL A 409 -5.19 30.91 1.24
CA VAL A 409 -5.48 30.98 2.67
C VAL A 409 -4.32 31.61 3.43
N SER A 410 -4.63 32.47 4.39
CA SER A 410 -3.66 33.05 5.35
C SER A 410 -3.85 32.54 6.78
N SER A 411 -4.84 31.68 7.00
CA SER A 411 -5.11 31.02 8.27
C SER A 411 -5.83 29.70 8.00
N ILE A 412 -5.60 28.68 8.82
CA ILE A 412 -6.25 27.37 8.67
C ILE A 412 -6.78 26.87 10.02
N VAL A 413 -7.81 26.02 9.96
CA VAL A 413 -8.30 25.25 11.11
C VAL A 413 -8.09 23.78 10.83
N VAL A 414 -7.24 23.13 11.63
CA VAL A 414 -6.99 21.69 11.55
C VAL A 414 -7.81 20.99 12.63
N ASN A 415 -8.84 20.27 12.22
CA ASN A 415 -9.74 19.54 13.13
C ASN A 415 -9.05 18.32 13.74
N ALA A 416 -9.64 17.76 14.80
CA ALA A 416 -9.22 16.49 15.36
C ALA A 416 -9.16 15.41 14.29
N LEU A 417 -8.13 14.56 14.36
CA LEU A 417 -7.90 13.44 13.44
C LEU A 417 -8.01 13.86 11.98
N SER A 418 -7.32 14.96 11.65
CA SER A 418 -7.26 15.49 10.29
C SER A 418 -5.86 15.99 9.97
N GLY A 419 -5.54 15.99 8.69
CA GLY A 419 -4.33 16.60 8.15
C GLY A 419 -4.66 17.64 7.10
N THR A 420 -3.71 18.50 6.81
CA THR A 420 -3.76 19.44 5.67
C THR A 420 -2.39 19.56 5.03
N VAL A 421 -2.39 19.73 3.72
CA VAL A 421 -1.24 19.98 2.86
C VAL A 421 -1.47 21.31 2.14
N LEU A 422 -0.61 22.27 2.45
CA LEU A 422 -0.68 23.62 1.92
C LEU A 422 0.47 23.84 0.93
N ARG A 423 0.18 24.30 -0.29
CA ARG A 423 1.20 24.57 -1.31
C ARG A 423 1.61 26.03 -1.25
N LYS A 424 2.91 26.30 -1.27
CA LYS A 424 3.44 27.66 -1.27
C LYS A 424 3.09 28.35 -2.59
N ILE A 425 2.63 29.59 -2.49
CA ILE A 425 2.49 30.46 -3.65
C ILE A 425 3.88 31.01 -3.95
N SER A 426 4.38 30.79 -5.15
CA SER A 426 5.66 31.37 -5.60
C SER A 426 5.62 32.89 -5.45
N GLU A 427 6.60 33.48 -4.75
CA GLU A 427 6.74 34.94 -4.66
C GLU A 427 6.90 35.50 -6.08
N GLN A 428 6.05 36.47 -6.45
CA GLN A 428 6.12 37.21 -7.72
C GLN A 428 7.36 38.10 -7.80
#